data_AF-A0A417CMW1-F1
#
_entry.id   AF-A0A417CMW1-F1
#
_cell.length_a   1.000
_cell.length_b   1.000
_cell.length_c   1.000
_cell.angle_alpha   90.00
_cell.angle_beta   90.00
_cell.angle_gamma   90.00
#
_symmetry.space_group_name_H-M   'P 1'
#
loop_
_entity.id
_entity.type
_entity.pdbx_description
1 polymer ?
#
loop_
_entity_poly.entity_id
_entity_poly.type
_entity_poly.pdbx_seq_one_letter_code
_entity_poly.pdbx_strand_id
1 'polypeptide(L)'
;MKYFIILITMIFCHIVDDYYLQGWLASAKQKSWWKKNAPDDLYKHDYLMALFMHSFSWTFMMMLAPTLYVIIFGGHYYPLVFVLNVIIHMITDNMKANKKKINLIQDQIIHLAQIVVTFLVFFWK
;
A
#
# COMPACT_ATOMS: atom_id res chain seq x y z
N MET A 1 -16.06 17.65 10.32
CA MET A 1 -16.15 16.36 11.05
C MET A 1 -15.99 15.15 10.12
N LYS A 2 -16.90 14.88 9.17
CA LYS A 2 -16.87 13.65 8.36
C LYS A 2 -15.56 13.41 7.59
N TYR A 3 -15.04 14.41 6.87
CA TYR A 3 -13.80 14.25 6.08
C TYR A 3 -12.57 14.06 6.96
N PHE A 4 -12.53 14.74 8.12
CA PHE A 4 -11.48 14.52 9.11
C PHE A 4 -11.48 13.07 9.61
N ILE A 5 -12.66 12.51 9.94
CA ILE A 5 -12.78 11.11 10.35
C ILE A 5 -12.29 10.17 9.23
N ILE A 6 -12.69 10.41 7.99
CA ILE A 6 -12.24 9.59 6.84
C ILE A 6 -10.71 9.60 6.73
N LEU A 7 -10.07 10.78 6.80
CA LEU A 7 -8.62 10.88 6.73
C LEU A 7 -7.93 10.11 7.86
N ILE A 8 -8.41 10.25 9.10
CA ILE A 8 -7.87 9.50 10.24
C ILE A 8 -8.08 7.99 10.05
N THR A 9 -9.23 7.55 9.53
CA THR A 9 -9.46 6.15 9.20
C THR A 9 -8.50 5.63 8.14
N MET A 10 -8.21 6.41 7.09
CA MET A 10 -7.23 6.02 6.06
C MET A 10 -5.84 5.81 6.68
N ILE A 11 -5.40 6.72 7.57
CA ILE A 11 -4.13 6.59 8.31
C ILE A 11 -4.14 5.36 9.21
N PHE A 12 -5.22 5.14 9.97
CA PHE A 12 -5.36 3.97 10.83
C PHE A 12 -5.30 2.66 10.04
N CYS A 13 -6.03 2.57 8.92
CA CYS A 13 -6.00 1.40 8.03
C CYS A 13 -4.60 1.15 7.46
N HIS A 14 -3.87 2.21 7.09
CA HIS A 14 -2.46 2.08 6.68
C HIS A 14 -1.60 1.49 7.80
N ILE A 15 -1.75 1.96 9.04
CA ILE A 15 -1.00 1.42 10.19
C ILE A 15 -1.35 -0.05 10.41
N VAL A 16 -2.65 -0.40 10.40
CA VAL A 16 -3.12 -1.77 10.60
C VAL A 16 -2.54 -2.70 9.54
N ASP A 17 -2.65 -2.35 8.25
CA ASP A 17 -2.18 -3.22 7.18
C ASP A 17 -0.64 -3.34 7.16
N ASP A 18 0.07 -2.20 7.26
CA ASP A 18 1.53 -2.16 7.07
C ASP A 18 2.31 -2.68 8.28
N TYR A 19 1.76 -2.60 9.50
CA TYR A 19 2.45 -3.04 10.71
C TYR A 19 1.90 -4.33 11.33
N TYR A 20 0.60 -4.60 11.19
CA TYR A 20 -0.03 -5.73 11.90
C TYR A 20 -0.42 -6.87 10.97
N LEU A 21 -0.93 -6.58 9.77
CA LEU A 21 -1.47 -7.61 8.87
C LEU A 21 -0.46 -8.23 7.90
N GLN A 22 0.76 -7.69 7.78
CA GLN A 22 1.73 -8.19 6.80
C GLN A 22 2.10 -9.67 6.97
N GLY A 23 2.16 -10.18 8.21
CA GLY A 23 2.45 -11.60 8.48
C GLY A 23 3.59 -12.19 7.62
N TRP A 24 3.30 -13.27 6.88
CA TRP A 24 4.26 -13.91 5.97
C TRP A 24 4.68 -13.01 4.79
N LEU A 25 3.78 -12.14 4.29
CA LEU A 25 4.09 -11.24 3.16
C LEU A 25 5.24 -10.27 3.48
N ALA A 26 5.42 -9.88 4.75
CA ALA A 26 6.56 -9.06 5.19
C ALA A 26 7.91 -9.70 4.82
N SER A 27 7.97 -11.03 4.92
CA SER A 27 9.14 -11.83 4.57
C SER A 27 9.17 -12.12 3.06
N ALA A 28 8.05 -12.57 2.50
CA ALA A 28 7.96 -12.99 1.10
C ALA A 28 8.19 -11.85 0.10
N LYS A 29 7.94 -10.58 0.46
CA LYS A 29 8.25 -9.44 -0.42
C LYS A 29 9.75 -9.16 -0.59
N GLN A 30 10.60 -9.83 0.21
CA GLN A 30 12.05 -9.68 0.18
C GLN A 30 12.69 -10.75 -0.70
N LYS A 31 13.49 -10.33 -1.69
CA LYS A 31 14.25 -11.23 -2.57
C LYS A 31 15.23 -12.11 -1.81
N SER A 32 15.78 -11.62 -0.70
CA SER A 32 16.67 -12.39 0.18
C SER A 32 15.96 -13.58 0.84
N TRP A 33 14.67 -13.45 1.14
CA TRP A 33 13.90 -14.54 1.73
C TRP A 33 13.77 -15.72 0.76
N TRP A 34 13.48 -15.45 -0.52
CA TRP A 34 13.39 -16.49 -1.55
C TRP A 34 14.75 -17.15 -1.81
N LYS A 35 15.84 -16.36 -1.90
CA LYS A 35 17.19 -16.93 -2.02
C LYS A 35 17.56 -17.90 -0.89
N LYS A 36 17.01 -17.68 0.31
CA LYS A 36 17.29 -18.51 1.49
C LYS A 36 16.36 -19.74 1.57
N ASN A 37 15.07 -19.57 1.30
CA ASN A 37 14.05 -20.59 1.58
C ASN A 37 13.61 -21.38 0.33
N ALA A 38 13.84 -20.86 -0.86
CA ALA A 38 13.49 -21.46 -2.14
C ALA A 38 14.52 -21.05 -3.22
N PRO A 39 15.75 -21.60 -3.16
CA PRO A 39 16.89 -21.12 -3.94
C PRO A 39 16.82 -21.48 -5.43
N ASP A 40 15.90 -22.36 -5.85
CA ASP A 40 15.77 -22.76 -7.24
C ASP A 40 15.48 -21.56 -8.16
N ASP A 41 16.07 -21.57 -9.35
CA ASP A 41 15.94 -20.49 -10.33
C ASP A 41 14.49 -20.22 -10.75
N LEU A 42 13.61 -21.21 -10.59
CA LEU A 42 12.17 -21.09 -10.82
C LEU A 42 11.54 -19.98 -9.95
N TYR A 43 11.96 -19.86 -8.69
CA TYR A 43 11.30 -18.99 -7.69
C TYR A 43 11.98 -17.63 -7.50
N LYS A 44 13.03 -17.33 -8.29
CA LYS A 44 13.87 -16.12 -8.11
C LYS A 44 13.11 -14.80 -8.27
N HIS A 45 11.91 -14.83 -8.85
CA HIS A 45 11.05 -13.67 -9.11
C HIS A 45 9.74 -13.65 -8.30
N ASP A 46 9.47 -14.66 -7.48
CA ASP A 46 8.20 -14.80 -6.74
C ASP A 46 7.98 -13.66 -5.74
N TYR A 47 9.06 -13.04 -5.24
CA TYR A 47 8.99 -11.84 -4.41
C TYR A 47 8.26 -10.67 -5.09
N LEU A 48 8.24 -10.61 -6.43
CA LEU A 48 7.49 -9.59 -7.17
C LEU A 48 5.98 -9.77 -6.99
N MET A 49 5.51 -11.02 -6.91
CA MET A 49 4.10 -11.29 -6.67
C MET A 49 3.73 -11.03 -5.22
N ALA A 50 4.59 -11.38 -4.26
CA ALA A 50 4.39 -11.01 -2.87
C ALA A 50 4.36 -9.46 -2.67
N LEU A 51 5.24 -8.72 -3.37
CA LEU A 51 5.21 -7.26 -3.40
C LEU A 51 3.87 -6.74 -3.93
N PHE A 52 3.44 -7.23 -5.10
CA PHE A 52 2.17 -6.81 -5.70
C PHE A 52 0.97 -7.09 -4.79
N MET A 53 0.88 -8.31 -4.22
CA MET A 53 -0.23 -8.69 -3.34
C MET A 53 -0.29 -7.84 -2.07
N HIS A 54 0.88 -7.53 -1.49
CA HIS A 54 0.93 -6.62 -0.35
C HIS A 54 0.53 -5.19 -0.74
N SER A 55 1.04 -4.65 -1.85
CA SER A 55 0.66 -3.32 -2.34
C SER A 55 -0.83 -3.20 -2.66
N PHE A 56 -1.42 -4.27 -3.19
CA PHE A 56 -2.86 -4.35 -3.43
C PHE A 56 -3.65 -4.34 -2.12
N SER A 57 -3.31 -5.21 -1.16
CA SER A 57 -3.95 -5.26 0.17
C SER A 57 -3.89 -3.90 0.86
N TRP A 58 -2.70 -3.29 0.87
CA TRP A 58 -2.49 -2.00 1.49
C TRP A 58 -3.34 -0.90 0.85
N THR A 59 -3.37 -0.84 -0.49
CA THR A 59 -4.18 0.15 -1.22
C THR A 59 -5.67 -0.06 -0.96
N PHE A 60 -6.12 -1.31 -0.92
CA PHE A 60 -7.51 -1.64 -0.59
C PHE A 60 -7.88 -1.16 0.81
N MET A 61 -7.07 -1.47 1.81
CA MET A 61 -7.31 -1.03 3.19
C MET A 61 -7.29 0.49 3.33
N MET A 62 -6.31 1.15 2.73
CA MET A 62 -6.19 2.61 2.74
C MET A 62 -7.39 3.29 2.06
N MET A 63 -7.87 2.76 0.94
CA MET A 63 -9.01 3.32 0.18
C MET A 63 -10.38 2.83 0.66
N LEU A 64 -10.46 1.98 1.69
CA LEU A 64 -11.72 1.41 2.15
C LEU A 64 -12.72 2.49 2.57
N ALA A 65 -12.30 3.42 3.45
CA ALA A 65 -13.15 4.50 3.94
C ALA A 65 -13.69 5.44 2.83
N PRO A 66 -12.86 5.98 1.90
CA PRO A 66 -13.38 6.79 0.80
C PRO A 66 -14.27 5.99 -0.15
N THR A 67 -13.97 4.72 -0.40
CA THR A 67 -14.79 3.85 -1.26
C THR A 67 -16.18 3.65 -0.67
N LEU A 68 -16.27 3.29 0.61
CA LEU A 68 -17.54 3.12 1.32
C LEU A 68 -18.35 4.43 1.35
N TYR A 69 -17.68 5.56 1.54
CA TYR A 69 -18.35 6.86 1.48
C TYR A 69 -19.00 7.10 0.11
N VAL A 70 -18.30 6.84 -0.99
CA VAL A 70 -18.84 7.01 -2.35
C VAL A 70 -20.00 6.04 -2.61
N ILE A 71 -19.91 4.79 -2.16
CA ILE A 71 -20.98 3.78 -2.33
C ILE A 71 -22.25 4.20 -1.58
N ILE A 72 -22.12 4.72 -0.35
CA ILE A 72 -23.27 5.01 0.53
C ILE A 72 -23.88 6.38 0.23
N PHE A 73 -23.06 7.41 0.01
CA PHE A 73 -23.52 8.79 -0.11
C PHE A 73 -23.47 9.34 -1.54
N GLY A 74 -23.02 8.52 -2.50
CA GLY A 74 -22.80 8.94 -3.88
C GLY A 74 -21.50 9.73 -4.08
N GLY A 75 -21.15 9.95 -5.35
CA GLY A 75 -19.92 10.64 -5.76
C GLY A 75 -19.28 9.96 -6.97
N HIS A 76 -18.12 10.47 -7.38
CA HIS A 76 -17.31 9.84 -8.43
C HIS A 76 -16.21 8.98 -7.82
N TYR A 77 -16.15 7.73 -8.25
CA TYR A 77 -15.02 6.85 -7.95
C TYR A 77 -13.96 6.99 -9.03
N TYR A 78 -12.68 6.93 -8.65
CA TYR A 78 -11.54 7.09 -9.55
C TYR A 78 -10.68 5.81 -9.58
N PRO A 79 -10.99 4.82 -10.43
CA PRO A 79 -10.25 3.55 -10.50
C PRO A 79 -8.76 3.73 -10.78
N LEU A 80 -8.39 4.76 -11.54
CA LEU A 80 -7.00 5.06 -11.85
C LEU A 80 -6.19 5.42 -10.59
N VAL A 81 -6.80 6.06 -9.60
CA VAL A 81 -6.16 6.39 -8.31
C VAL A 81 -5.79 5.11 -7.57
N PHE A 82 -6.65 4.09 -7.60
CA PHE A 82 -6.36 2.79 -7.02
C PHE A 82 -5.14 2.14 -7.69
N VAL A 83 -5.15 2.05 -9.02
CA VAL A 83 -4.04 1.44 -9.78
C VAL A 83 -2.73 2.17 -9.53
N LEU A 84 -2.73 3.51 -9.53
CA LEU A 84 -1.53 4.30 -9.26
C LEU A 84 -1.02 4.08 -7.83
N ASN A 85 -1.90 4.00 -6.83
CA ASN A 85 -1.49 3.70 -5.45
C ASN A 85 -0.82 2.33 -5.33
N VAL A 86 -1.37 1.30 -5.98
CA VAL A 86 -0.75 -0.05 -5.99
C VAL A 86 0.65 0.02 -6.59
N ILE A 87 0.81 0.69 -7.74
CA ILE A 87 2.10 0.81 -8.44
C ILE A 87 3.12 1.56 -7.57
N ILE A 88 2.73 2.72 -7.03
CA ILE A 88 3.62 3.54 -6.19
C ILE A 88 4.03 2.77 -4.94
N HIS A 89 3.10 2.12 -4.23
CA HIS A 89 3.40 1.32 -3.05
C HIS A 89 4.38 0.21 -3.37
N MET A 90 4.14 -0.53 -4.47
CA MET A 90 5.01 -1.62 -4.90
C MET A 90 6.44 -1.15 -5.20
N ILE A 91 6.58 0.01 -5.84
CA ILE A 91 7.88 0.62 -6.14
C ILE A 91 8.58 1.04 -4.85
N THR A 92 7.87 1.73 -3.95
CA THR A 92 8.39 2.21 -2.66
C THR A 92 8.91 1.07 -1.81
N ASP A 93 8.11 0.02 -1.64
CA ASP A 93 8.49 -1.15 -0.85
C ASP A 93 9.66 -1.91 -1.47
N ASN A 94 9.70 -2.02 -2.80
CA ASN A 94 10.84 -2.62 -3.49
C ASN A 94 12.11 -1.77 -3.33
N MET A 95 11.99 -0.43 -3.30
CA MET A 95 13.11 0.48 -3.05
C MET A 95 13.65 0.33 -1.63
N LYS A 96 12.78 0.16 -0.62
CA LYS A 96 13.16 -0.09 0.78
C LYS A 96 13.73 -1.50 0.98
N ALA A 97 12.93 -2.52 0.72
CA ALA A 97 13.20 -3.91 1.13
C ALA A 97 14.26 -4.60 0.25
N ASN A 98 14.30 -4.30 -1.06
CA ASN A 98 15.14 -5.04 -2.01
C ASN A 98 16.30 -4.20 -2.54
N LYS A 99 16.05 -2.94 -2.92
CA LYS A 99 17.11 -2.05 -3.45
C LYS A 99 17.88 -1.32 -2.36
N LYS A 100 17.37 -1.28 -1.12
CA LYS A 100 17.95 -0.57 0.04
C LYS A 100 18.32 0.89 -0.28
N LYS A 101 17.50 1.56 -1.09
CA LYS A 101 17.70 2.95 -1.54
C LYS A 101 17.05 3.97 -0.61
N ILE A 102 16.06 3.54 0.16
CA ILE A 102 15.32 4.38 1.11
C ILE A 102 15.21 3.65 2.45
N ASN A 103 15.09 4.43 3.52
CA ASN A 103 14.85 3.92 4.87
C ASN A 103 13.35 3.93 5.22
N LEU A 104 13.03 3.45 6.42
CA LEU A 104 11.65 3.39 6.90
C LEU A 104 10.98 4.77 6.98
N ILE A 105 11.71 5.82 7.37
CA ILE A 105 11.13 7.18 7.46
C ILE A 105 10.67 7.65 6.09
N GLN A 106 11.51 7.51 5.07
CA GLN A 106 11.20 7.92 3.69
C GLN A 106 10.03 7.11 3.11
N ASP A 107 10.02 5.80 3.35
CA ASP A 107 8.93 4.90 2.98
C ASP A 107 7.58 5.33 3.59
N GLN A 108 7.55 5.56 4.90
CA GLN A 108 6.31 5.97 5.59
C GLN A 108 5.87 7.39 5.19
N ILE A 109 6.80 8.30 4.89
CA ILE A 109 6.46 9.61 4.32
C ILE A 109 5.78 9.46 2.96
N ILE A 110 6.25 8.56 2.09
CA ILE A 110 5.62 8.29 0.80
C ILE A 110 4.23 7.70 0.98
N HIS A 111 4.06 6.74 1.90
CA HIS A 111 2.74 6.17 2.21
C HIS A 111 1.76 7.24 2.74
N LEU A 112 2.20 8.12 3.65
CA LEU A 112 1.38 9.23 4.13
C LEU A 112 1.05 10.23 3.02
N ALA A 113 1.98 10.51 2.11
CA ALA A 113 1.72 11.33 0.94
C ALA A 113 0.67 10.69 0.01
N GLN A 114 0.74 9.38 -0.22
CA GLN A 114 -0.28 8.63 -0.97
C GLN A 114 -1.67 8.77 -0.33
N ILE A 115 -1.77 8.67 1.00
CA ILE A 115 -3.02 8.86 1.74
C ILE A 115 -3.57 10.27 1.53
N VAL A 116 -2.74 11.30 1.75
CA VAL A 116 -3.16 12.71 1.62
C VAL A 116 -3.58 13.03 0.19
N VAL A 117 -2.79 12.63 -0.81
CA VAL A 117 -3.12 12.86 -2.22
C VAL A 117 -4.42 12.16 -2.59
N THR A 118 -4.59 10.89 -2.19
CA THR A 118 -5.83 10.14 -2.45
C THR A 118 -7.04 10.81 -1.79
N PHE A 119 -6.90 11.26 -0.55
CA PHE A 119 -7.94 11.98 0.17
C PHE A 119 -8.34 13.27 -0.56
N LEU A 120 -7.35 14.05 -1.02
CA LEU A 120 -7.60 15.28 -1.76
C LEU A 120 -8.34 15.01 -3.08
N VAL A 121 -7.97 13.97 -3.83
CA VAL A 121 -8.66 13.62 -5.09
C VAL A 121 -10.14 13.29 -4.87
N PHE A 122 -10.49 12.66 -3.75
CA PHE A 122 -11.88 12.28 -3.46
C PHE A 122 -12.72 13.42 -2.85
N PHE A 123 -12.11 14.33 -2.08
CA PHE A 123 -12.87 15.24 -1.21
C PHE A 123 -12.49 16.72 -1.31
N TRP A 124 -11.38 17.06 -1.96
CA TRP A 124 -11.02 18.45 -2.20
C TRP A 124 -11.86 18.99 -3.38
N LYS A 125 -12.44 20.17 -3.19
CA LYS A 125 -13.19 20.89 -4.22
C LYS A 125 -12.34 22.03 -4.76
#